data_AF-A0A8X6W5I6-F1
#
_entry.id   AF-A0A8X6W5I6-F1
#
_cell.length_a   1.000
_cell.length_b   1.000
_cell.length_c   1.000
_cell.angle_alpha   90.00
_cell.angle_beta   90.00
_cell.angle_gamma   90.00
#
_symmetry.space_group_name_H-M   'P 1'
#
loop_
_entity.id
_entity.type
_entity.pdbx_description
1 polymer ?
#
loop_
_entity_poly.entity_id
_entity_poly.type
_entity_poly.pdbx_seq_one_letter_code
_entity_poly.pdbx_strand_id
1 'polypeptide(L)'
;MDGEKLFAVVKKTIVELDGIGFKVIGVVSDNNSINRKAMSNFSVPPKLSIVYPHPSDSSNSLLFVIDSVHILKCIRNNWINHKNAGQCCFFPDFEDHNKFPLLEANFCTLKQLYDIESNGLTLKDL
;
A
#
# COMPACT_ATOMS: atom_id res chain seq x y z
N MET A 1 6.81 -7.34 -19.45
CA MET A 1 5.58 -8.09 -19.10
C MET A 1 4.45 -7.09 -18.95
N ASP A 2 3.27 -7.34 -19.53
CA ASP A 2 2.08 -6.48 -19.39
C ASP A 2 1.09 -7.09 -18.38
N GLY A 3 0.02 -6.34 -18.04
CA GLY A 3 -0.95 -6.77 -17.03
C GLY A 3 -1.77 -8.00 -17.41
N GLU A 4 -1.96 -8.27 -18.70
CA GLU A 4 -2.72 -9.44 -19.17
C GLU A 4 -1.88 -10.71 -19.06
N LYS A 5 -0.60 -10.63 -19.45
CA LYS A 5 0.36 -11.72 -19.27
C LYS A 5 0.58 -12.03 -17.79
N LEU A 6 0.72 -10.99 -16.96
CA LEU A 6 0.85 -11.18 -15.52
C LEU A 6 -0.41 -11.83 -14.92
N PHE A 7 -1.61 -11.38 -15.31
CA PHE A 7 -2.86 -12.02 -14.88
C PHE A 7 -2.90 -13.51 -15.25
N ALA A 8 -2.54 -13.87 -16.49
CA ALA A 8 -2.54 -15.25 -16.93
C ALA A 8 -1.57 -16.12 -16.10
N VAL A 9 -0.38 -15.60 -15.79
CA VAL A 9 0.60 -16.28 -14.93
C VAL A 9 0.05 -16.45 -13.51
N VAL A 10 -0.41 -15.37 -12.87
CA VAL A 10 -0.94 -15.41 -11.49
C VAL A 10 -2.13 -16.36 -11.38
N LYS A 11 -3.10 -16.27 -12.31
CA LYS A 11 -4.26 -17.17 -12.33
C LYS A 11 -3.83 -18.63 -12.48
N LYS A 12 -2.91 -18.92 -13.39
CA LYS A 12 -2.40 -20.28 -13.61
C LYS A 12 -1.70 -20.82 -12.36
N THR A 13 -0.83 -20.04 -11.74
CA THR A 13 -0.14 -20.42 -10.50
C THR A 13 -1.12 -20.74 -9.38
N ILE A 14 -2.17 -19.91 -9.20
CA ILE A 14 -3.20 -20.17 -8.19
C ILE A 14 -3.90 -21.50 -8.45
N VAL A 15 -4.35 -21.74 -9.68
CA VAL A 15 -5.07 -22.97 -10.05
C VAL A 15 -4.18 -24.20 -9.90
N GLU A 16 -2.90 -24.12 -10.27
CA GLU A 16 -1.96 -25.24 -10.13
C GLU A 16 -1.64 -25.55 -8.67
N LEU A 17 -1.46 -24.53 -7.82
CA LEU A 17 -1.24 -24.70 -6.38
C LEU A 17 -2.44 -25.34 -5.69
N ASP A 18 -3.65 -24.91 -6.04
CA ASP A 18 -4.88 -25.53 -5.57
C ASP A 18 -5.02 -26.99 -6.05
N GLY A 19 -4.68 -27.25 -7.31
CA GLY A 19 -4.73 -28.60 -7.90
C GLY A 19 -3.84 -29.62 -7.21
N ILE A 20 -2.76 -29.18 -6.54
CA ILE A 20 -1.86 -30.05 -5.75
C ILE A 20 -2.15 -30.02 -4.25
N GLY A 21 -3.25 -29.38 -3.82
CA GLY A 21 -3.76 -29.41 -2.45
C GLY A 21 -3.35 -28.25 -1.54
N PHE A 22 -2.67 -27.22 -2.06
CA PHE A 22 -2.54 -25.96 -1.31
C PHE A 22 -3.84 -25.17 -1.39
N LYS A 23 -4.02 -24.22 -0.47
CA LYS A 23 -5.16 -23.29 -0.52
C LYS A 23 -4.64 -21.87 -0.64
N VAL A 24 -4.79 -21.27 -1.81
CA VAL A 24 -4.40 -19.88 -2.00
C VAL A 24 -5.53 -18.95 -1.56
N ILE A 25 -5.32 -18.18 -0.49
CA ILE A 25 -6.35 -17.27 0.04
C ILE A 25 -6.21 -15.83 -0.47
N GLY A 26 -5.07 -15.48 -1.05
CA GLY A 26 -4.84 -14.13 -1.54
C GLY A 26 -3.51 -13.92 -2.25
N VAL A 27 -3.41 -12.76 -2.89
CA VAL A 27 -2.24 -12.26 -3.59
C VAL A 27 -1.78 -10.98 -2.90
N VAL A 28 -0.50 -10.92 -2.54
CA VAL A 28 0.14 -9.71 -2.01
C VAL A 28 0.99 -9.08 -3.11
N SER A 29 0.81 -7.80 -3.39
CA SER A 29 1.67 -7.09 -4.35
C SER A 29 1.91 -5.63 -3.97
N ASP A 30 2.87 -4.99 -4.63
CA ASP A 30 2.95 -3.53 -4.63
C ASP A 30 1.73 -2.90 -5.35
N ASN A 31 1.60 -1.57 -5.27
CA ASN A 31 0.52 -0.82 -5.92
C ASN A 31 0.88 -0.31 -7.33
N ASN A 32 1.79 -0.96 -8.06
CA ASN A 32 2.16 -0.49 -9.41
C ASN A 32 1.02 -0.73 -10.42
N SER A 33 1.04 0.00 -11.54
CA SER A 33 -0.05 -0.03 -12.54
C SER A 33 -0.23 -1.39 -13.22
N ILE A 34 0.84 -2.16 -13.41
CA ILE A 34 0.81 -3.49 -14.03
C ILE A 34 0.11 -4.49 -13.10
N ASN A 35 0.45 -4.46 -11.81
CA ASN A 35 -0.15 -5.31 -10.78
C ASN A 35 -1.64 -4.99 -10.60
N ARG A 36 -2.00 -3.71 -10.54
CA ARG A 36 -3.42 -3.30 -10.52
C ARG A 36 -4.18 -3.78 -11.75
N LYS A 37 -3.58 -3.66 -12.94
CA LYS A 37 -4.21 -4.13 -14.19
C LYS A 37 -4.39 -5.65 -14.14
N ALA A 38 -3.37 -6.40 -13.75
CA ALA A 38 -3.44 -7.86 -13.62
C ALA A 38 -4.54 -8.30 -12.65
N MET A 39 -4.60 -7.70 -11.46
CA MET A 39 -5.61 -8.06 -10.46
C MET A 39 -7.02 -7.66 -10.89
N SER A 40 -7.19 -6.53 -11.59
CA SER A 40 -8.50 -6.11 -12.10
C SER A 40 -9.16 -7.13 -13.05
N ASN A 41 -8.37 -7.94 -13.75
CA ASN A 41 -8.85 -8.97 -14.67
C ASN A 41 -9.43 -10.22 -13.97
N PHE A 42 -9.35 -10.31 -12.64
CA PHE A 42 -10.13 -11.31 -11.87
C PHE A 42 -11.62 -10.96 -11.76
N SER A 43 -12.04 -9.78 -12.23
CA SER A 43 -13.44 -9.39 -12.37
C SER A 43 -13.84 -9.24 -13.84
N VAL A 44 -15.11 -9.50 -14.14
CA VAL A 44 -15.72 -9.26 -15.45
C VAL A 44 -16.94 -8.36 -15.25
N PRO A 45 -16.94 -7.10 -15.74
CA PRO A 45 -15.84 -6.42 -16.43
C PRO A 45 -14.61 -6.15 -15.52
N PRO A 46 -13.41 -5.88 -16.09
CA PRO A 46 -12.21 -5.62 -15.30
C PRO A 46 -12.39 -4.48 -14.32
N LYS A 47 -12.18 -4.76 -13.03
CA LYS A 47 -12.34 -3.78 -11.96
C LYS A 47 -11.39 -4.11 -10.81
N LEU A 48 -10.70 -3.10 -10.30
CA LEU A 48 -9.88 -3.27 -9.11
C LEU A 48 -10.78 -3.45 -7.88
N SER A 49 -10.51 -4.49 -7.10
CA SER A 49 -11.24 -4.89 -5.89
C SER A 49 -10.25 -5.44 -4.87
N ILE A 50 -10.63 -5.42 -3.60
CA ILE A 50 -9.87 -6.07 -2.52
C ILE A 50 -10.25 -7.57 -2.44
N VAL A 51 -11.42 -7.94 -2.96
CA VAL A 51 -11.94 -9.31 -2.94
C VAL A 51 -12.39 -9.70 -4.34
N TYR A 52 -11.97 -10.88 -4.78
CA TYR A 52 -12.32 -11.49 -6.05
C TYR A 52 -12.89 -12.89 -5.85
N PRO A 53 -13.71 -13.42 -6.79
CA PRO A 53 -14.02 -14.85 -6.83
C PRO A 53 -12.74 -15.66 -7.00
N HIS A 54 -12.59 -16.75 -6.24
CA HIS A 54 -11.42 -17.62 -6.37
C HIS A 54 -11.42 -18.33 -7.75
N PRO A 55 -10.31 -18.34 -8.49
CA PRO A 55 -10.28 -18.86 -9.87
C PRO A 55 -10.51 -20.36 -10.00
N SER A 56 -10.27 -21.14 -8.94
CA SER A 56 -10.53 -22.58 -8.89
C SER A 56 -11.95 -22.92 -8.43
N ASP A 57 -12.57 -22.06 -7.63
CA ASP A 57 -13.91 -22.25 -7.05
C ASP A 57 -14.52 -20.90 -6.68
N SER A 58 -15.48 -20.44 -7.47
CA SER A 58 -16.10 -19.12 -7.30
C SER A 58 -16.88 -18.95 -6.00
N SER A 59 -17.16 -20.01 -5.24
CA SER A 59 -17.77 -19.90 -3.91
C SER A 59 -16.79 -19.38 -2.84
N ASN A 60 -15.49 -19.48 -3.11
CA ASN A 60 -14.43 -18.98 -2.25
C ASN A 60 -13.97 -17.59 -2.69
N SER A 61 -13.35 -16.86 -1.76
CA SER A 61 -12.76 -15.53 -2.00
C SER A 61 -11.26 -15.62 -2.22
N LEU A 62 -10.75 -14.81 -3.14
CA LEU A 62 -9.34 -14.49 -3.32
C LEU A 62 -9.11 -13.04 -2.88
N LEU A 63 -8.32 -12.83 -1.83
CA LEU A 63 -7.99 -11.51 -1.31
C LEU A 63 -6.87 -10.87 -2.13
N PHE A 64 -6.99 -9.58 -2.42
CA PHE A 64 -5.92 -8.78 -2.97
C PHE A 64 -5.41 -7.80 -1.91
N VAL A 65 -4.16 -7.98 -1.50
CA VAL A 65 -3.53 -7.21 -0.43
C VAL A 65 -2.40 -6.38 -1.02
N ILE A 66 -2.43 -5.08 -0.73
CA ILE A 66 -1.32 -4.19 -1.06
C ILE A 66 -0.28 -4.31 0.05
N ASP A 67 0.98 -4.50 -0.33
CA ASP A 67 2.08 -4.55 0.60
C ASP A 67 2.17 -3.24 1.41
N SER A 68 1.96 -3.37 2.72
CA SER A 68 1.96 -2.25 3.67
C SER A 68 3.27 -1.46 3.66
N VAL A 69 4.43 -2.11 3.48
CA VAL A 69 5.70 -1.37 3.45
C VAL A 69 5.82 -0.51 2.20
N HIS A 70 5.18 -0.91 1.10
CA HIS A 70 5.09 -0.07 -0.11
C HIS A 70 4.16 1.12 0.10
N ILE A 71 3.06 0.96 0.84
CA ILE A 71 2.18 2.09 1.20
C ILE A 71 2.95 3.12 2.02
N LEU A 72 3.66 2.70 3.06
CA LEU A 72 4.45 3.61 3.91
C LEU A 72 5.55 4.33 3.13
N LYS A 73 6.26 3.61 2.24
CA LYS A 73 7.25 4.21 1.34
C LYS A 73 6.61 5.28 0.44
N CYS A 74 5.43 5.01 -0.13
CA CYS A 74 4.71 5.98 -0.96
C CYS A 74 4.29 7.22 -0.15
N ILE A 75 3.74 7.06 1.05
CA ILE A 75 3.36 8.17 1.93
C ILE A 75 4.58 9.05 2.23
N ARG A 76 5.68 8.44 2.69
CA ARG A 76 6.94 9.14 2.97
C ARG A 76 7.47 9.88 1.75
N ASN A 77 7.55 9.21 0.59
CA ASN A 77 8.06 9.83 -0.63
C ASN A 77 7.18 10.98 -1.10
N ASN A 78 5.86 10.85 -1.02
CA ASN A 78 4.93 11.92 -1.37
C ASN A 78 5.08 13.11 -0.41
N TRP A 79 5.24 12.86 0.88
CA TRP A 79 5.45 13.90 1.89
C TRP A 79 6.75 14.66 1.64
N ILE A 80 7.89 13.97 1.51
CA ILE A 80 9.20 14.60 1.30
C ILE A 80 9.24 15.41 0.00
N ASN A 81 8.60 14.91 -1.06
CA ASN A 81 8.58 15.58 -2.37
C ASN A 81 7.48 16.65 -2.49
N HIS A 82 6.65 16.85 -1.45
CA HIS A 82 5.61 17.86 -1.48
C HIS A 82 6.24 19.25 -1.44
N LYS A 83 5.86 20.12 -2.38
CA LYS A 83 6.47 21.46 -2.57
C LYS A 83 5.66 22.58 -1.89
N ASN A 84 4.88 22.27 -0.85
CA ASN A 84 4.19 23.28 -0.06
C ASN A 84 5.12 23.91 0.98
N ALA A 85 4.74 25.10 1.48
CA ALA A 85 5.44 25.73 2.60
C ALA A 85 5.49 24.76 3.79
N GLY A 86 6.67 24.58 4.40
CA GLY A 86 6.87 23.65 5.51
C GLY A 86 6.92 22.15 5.14
N GLN A 87 6.77 21.79 3.86
CA GLN A 87 6.68 20.40 3.40
C GLN A 87 5.63 19.63 4.23
N CYS A 88 4.41 20.14 4.30
CA CYS A 88 3.39 19.63 5.22
C CYS A 88 2.59 18.47 4.61
N CYS A 89 2.23 17.51 5.45
CA CYS A 89 1.27 16.44 5.16
C CYS A 89 -0.04 16.72 5.91
N PHE A 90 -1.15 16.79 5.19
CA PHE A 90 -2.48 16.98 5.79
C PHE A 90 -3.20 15.65 5.88
N PHE A 91 -3.82 15.36 7.01
CA PHE A 91 -4.54 14.11 7.25
C PHE A 91 -5.79 14.36 8.11
N PRO A 92 -6.82 13.51 8.00
CA PRO A 92 -8.03 13.66 8.80
C PRO A 92 -7.75 13.36 10.27
N ASP A 93 -8.55 13.96 11.16
CA ASP A 93 -8.65 13.48 12.54
C ASP A 93 -9.31 12.09 12.52
N PHE A 94 -8.63 11.11 13.12
CA PHE A 94 -9.08 9.72 13.17
C PHE A 94 -10.14 9.48 14.25
N GLU A 95 -10.29 10.39 15.21
CA GLU A 95 -11.28 10.30 16.29
C GLU A 95 -12.52 11.15 16.00
N ASP A 96 -12.36 12.29 15.31
CA ASP A 96 -13.48 13.17 14.92
C ASP A 96 -13.45 13.50 13.42
N HIS A 97 -14.19 12.71 12.64
CA HIS A 97 -14.22 12.83 11.18
C HIS A 97 -14.95 14.08 10.66
N ASN A 98 -15.64 14.84 11.52
CA ASN A 98 -16.31 16.08 11.14
C ASN A 98 -15.43 17.32 11.39
N LYS A 99 -14.26 17.13 11.99
CA LYS A 99 -13.34 18.20 12.32
C LYS A 99 -12.63 18.71 11.08
N PHE A 100 -13.01 19.91 10.67
CA PHE A 100 -12.25 20.73 9.74
C PHE A 100 -11.70 21.95 10.50
N PRO A 101 -10.43 22.36 10.28
CA PRO A 101 -9.52 21.89 9.22
C PRO A 101 -8.84 20.55 9.51
N LEU A 102 -8.27 19.94 8.46
CA LEU A 102 -7.41 18.74 8.56
C LEU A 102 -6.25 18.98 9.53
N LEU A 103 -5.79 17.91 10.19
CA LEU A 103 -4.56 17.95 10.98
C LEU A 103 -3.35 18.07 10.04
N GLU A 104 -2.27 18.68 10.56
CA GLU A 104 -1.07 18.96 9.80
C GLU A 104 0.17 18.33 10.47
N ALA A 105 0.96 17.59 9.70
CA ALA A 105 2.30 17.18 10.07
C ALA A 105 3.32 17.97 9.24
N ASN A 106 4.11 18.81 9.91
CA ASN A 106 5.11 19.67 9.29
C ASN A 106 6.49 19.00 9.31
N PHE A 107 7.15 18.90 8.15
CA PHE A 107 8.45 18.24 8.06
C PHE A 107 9.56 19.07 8.71
N CYS A 108 9.42 20.40 8.78
CA CYS A 108 10.37 21.25 9.51
C CYS A 108 10.38 20.93 11.01
N THR A 109 9.25 20.55 11.61
CA THR A 109 9.20 20.10 13.00
C THR A 109 10.05 18.84 13.21
N LEU A 110 10.02 17.90 12.25
CA LEU A 110 10.87 16.70 12.29
C LEU A 110 12.37 17.05 12.16
N LYS A 111 12.72 18.02 11.30
CA LYS A 111 14.11 18.52 11.20
C LYS A 111 14.57 19.16 12.51
N GLN A 112 13.74 20.00 13.11
CA GLN A 112 14.04 20.63 14.39
C GLN A 112 14.22 19.60 15.51
N LEU A 113 13.37 18.57 15.56
CA LEU A 113 13.51 17.47 16.51
C LEU A 113 14.83 16.73 16.33
N TYR A 114 15.19 16.40 15.08
CA TYR A 114 16.48 15.80 14.75
C TYR A 114 17.65 16.68 15.16
N ASP A 115 17.58 18.00 14.93
CA ASP A 115 18.62 18.94 15.35
C ASP A 115 18.75 18.96 16.88
N ILE A 116 17.64 18.89 17.62
CA ILE A 116 17.66 18.81 19.09
C ILE A 116 18.32 17.50 19.56
N GLU A 117 17.93 16.36 18.99
CA GLU A 117 18.47 15.05 19.36
C GLU A 117 19.96 14.91 18.98
N SER A 118 20.34 15.33 17.78
CA SER A 118 21.72 15.26 17.31
C SER A 118 22.66 16.17 18.12
N ASN A 119 22.18 17.34 18.55
CA ASN A 119 22.92 18.23 19.46
C ASN A 119 22.84 17.80 20.93
N GLY A 120 21.84 16.99 21.32
CA GLY A 120 21.71 16.39 22.65
C GLY A 120 22.57 15.14 22.85
N LEU A 121 22.96 14.46 21.76
CA LEU A 121 23.86 13.31 21.77
C LEU A 121 25.35 13.68 21.96
N THR A 122 25.67 14.97 22.06
CA THR A 122 26.98 15.39 22.57
C THR A 122 26.94 15.51 24.09
N LEU A 123 27.57 14.53 24.79
CA LEU A 123 28.32 14.66 26.07
C LEU A 123 27.83 14.00 27.37
N LYS A 124 26.87 13.05 27.45
CA LYS A 124 26.65 12.36 28.75
C LYS A 124 26.41 10.84 28.81
N ASP A 125 26.16 10.11 27.72
CA ASP A 125 25.77 8.68 27.82
C ASP A 125 26.66 7.69 27.04
N LEU A 126 27.98 7.93 26.96
CA LEU A 126 29.00 6.92 26.63
C LEU A 126 30.15 6.97 27.64
#